data_AF-A0A9Q3CNV5-F1
#
_entry.id   AF-A0A9Q3CNV5-F1
#
_cell.length_a   1.000
_cell.length_b   1.000
_cell.length_c   1.000
_cell.angle_alpha   90.00
_cell.angle_beta   90.00
_cell.angle_gamma   90.00
#
_symmetry.space_group_name_H-M   'P 1'
#
loop_
_entity.id
_entity.type
_entity.pdbx_description
1 polymer ?
#
loop_
_entity_poly.entity_id
_entity_poly.type
_entity_poly.pdbx_seq_one_letter_code
_entity_poly.pdbx_strand_id
1 'polypeptide(L)'
;MLDKARKPASIFMEDSFACAKDKWYKLHATPDFKVGDLVLLSTTNFNNIKGCKKLKYSFAGPFVSKALHGKNSFEVELLEDLSNKNPTFPVSLIKP
;
A
#
# COMPACT_ATOMS: atom_id res chain seq x y z
N MET A 1 36.80 -25.84 0.38
CA MET A 1 36.98 -24.53 -0.30
C MET A 1 35.66 -23.78 -0.53
N LEU A 2 34.52 -24.47 -0.64
CA LEU A 2 33.18 -23.86 -0.80
C LEU A 2 32.73 -22.98 0.39
N ASP A 3 33.09 -23.32 1.63
CA ASP A 3 32.63 -22.57 2.80
C ASP A 3 33.24 -21.17 2.92
N LYS A 4 34.41 -20.94 2.31
CA LYS A 4 35.03 -19.61 2.23
C LYS A 4 34.26 -18.68 1.28
N ALA A 5 33.59 -19.23 0.26
CA ALA A 5 32.78 -18.47 -0.69
C ALA A 5 31.32 -18.27 -0.24
N ARG A 6 30.80 -19.13 0.67
CA ARG A 6 29.43 -19.00 1.20
C ARG A 6 29.24 -17.77 2.08
N LYS A 7 30.20 -17.47 2.95
CA LYS A 7 30.14 -16.31 3.87
C LYS A 7 30.02 -14.96 3.15
N PRO A 8 30.87 -14.62 2.15
CA PRO A 8 30.71 -13.36 1.43
C PRO A 8 29.42 -13.34 0.60
N ALA A 9 28.97 -14.50 0.07
CA ALA A 9 27.71 -14.57 -0.67
C ALA A 9 26.48 -14.28 0.22
N SER A 10 26.44 -14.79 1.45
CA SER A 10 25.34 -14.50 2.38
C SER A 10 25.30 -13.03 2.78
N ILE A 11 26.46 -12.44 3.06
CA ILE A 11 26.59 -11.01 3.39
C ILE A 11 26.10 -10.15 2.21
N PHE A 12 26.51 -10.48 0.98
CA PHE A 12 26.08 -9.73 -0.20
C PHE A 12 24.56 -9.80 -0.41
N MET A 13 23.95 -10.95 -0.14
CA MET A 13 22.50 -11.09 -0.17
C MET A 13 21.83 -10.22 0.90
N GLU A 14 22.30 -10.30 2.14
CA GLU A 14 21.79 -9.51 3.27
C GLU A 14 21.89 -7.99 3.01
N ASP A 15 23.04 -7.52 2.52
CA ASP A 15 23.28 -6.11 2.17
C ASP A 15 22.36 -5.65 1.03
N SER A 16 22.17 -6.50 0.02
CA SER A 16 21.24 -6.22 -1.08
C SER A 16 19.79 -6.10 -0.58
N PHE A 17 19.37 -7.00 0.31
CA PHE A 17 18.05 -6.93 0.95
C PHE A 17 17.90 -5.68 1.82
N ALA A 18 18.91 -5.34 2.61
CA ALA A 18 18.90 -4.15 3.45
C ALA A 18 18.78 -2.88 2.61
N CYS A 19 19.56 -2.76 1.52
CA CYS A 19 19.51 -1.63 0.59
C CYS A 19 18.13 -1.49 -0.07
N ALA A 20 17.55 -2.60 -0.53
CA ALA A 20 16.21 -2.60 -1.14
C ALA A 20 15.13 -2.17 -0.13
N LYS A 21 15.21 -2.69 1.10
CA LYS A 21 14.31 -2.35 2.21
C LYS A 21 14.38 -0.85 2.54
N ASP A 22 15.58 -0.30 2.68
CA ASP A 22 15.79 1.12 2.97
C ASP A 22 15.26 2.03 1.87
N LYS A 23 15.54 1.66 0.60
CA LYS A 23 15.02 2.40 -0.56
C LYS A 23 13.50 2.41 -0.58
N TRP A 24 12.88 1.28 -0.25
CA TRP A 24 11.43 1.16 -0.19
C TRP A 24 10.83 2.04 0.91
N TYR A 25 11.38 2.02 2.13
CA TYR A 25 10.91 2.88 3.22
C TYR A 25 11.08 4.38 2.93
N LYS A 26 12.18 4.79 2.27
CA LYS A 26 12.38 6.19 1.87
C LYS A 26 11.34 6.68 0.87
N LEU A 27 10.91 5.80 -0.04
CA LEU A 27 9.90 6.13 -1.07
C LEU A 27 8.47 6.07 -0.53
N HIS A 28 8.22 5.28 0.51
CA HIS A 28 6.88 5.08 1.10
C HIS A 28 6.86 5.67 2.51
N ALA A 29 7.02 7.00 2.56
CA ALA A 29 6.97 7.76 3.80
C ALA A 29 5.63 7.53 4.54
N THR A 30 5.70 7.42 5.86
CA THR A 30 4.54 7.32 6.73
C THR A 30 3.65 8.53 6.47
N PRO A 31 2.37 8.33 6.18
CA PRO A 31 1.49 9.45 5.94
C PRO A 31 1.00 10.06 7.26
N ASP A 32 0.63 11.34 7.20
CA ASP A 32 0.15 12.09 8.38
C ASP A 32 -1.34 11.90 8.70
N PHE A 33 -2.07 11.07 7.94
CA PHE A 33 -3.52 10.90 8.14
C PHE A 33 -3.85 10.03 9.36
N LYS A 34 -4.88 10.45 10.10
CA LYS A 34 -5.31 9.84 11.36
C LYS A 34 -6.49 8.89 11.12
N VAL A 35 -6.70 8.00 12.08
CA VAL A 35 -7.92 7.18 12.15
C VAL A 35 -9.11 8.12 12.41
N GLY A 36 -10.14 8.02 11.58
CA GLY A 36 -11.33 8.87 11.59
C GLY A 36 -11.35 9.93 10.48
N ASP A 37 -10.26 10.11 9.75
CA ASP A 37 -10.21 11.03 8.60
C ASP A 37 -11.00 10.48 7.41
N LEU A 38 -11.55 11.40 6.62
CA LEU A 38 -12.18 11.10 5.35
C LEU A 38 -11.09 11.01 4.27
N VAL A 39 -10.96 9.84 3.66
CA VAL A 39 -9.92 9.55 2.68
C VAL A 39 -10.50 9.09 1.35
N LEU A 40 -9.85 9.50 0.26
CA LEU A 40 -10.15 9.10 -1.10
C LEU A 40 -9.36 7.81 -1.45
N LEU A 41 -10.03 6.80 -1.97
CA LEU A 41 -9.38 5.56 -2.43
C LEU A 41 -9.09 5.58 -3.92
N SER A 42 -7.87 5.24 -4.33
CA SER A 42 -7.47 5.19 -5.72
C SER A 42 -8.12 4.04 -6.48
N THR A 43 -8.81 4.34 -7.58
CA THR A 43 -9.53 3.33 -8.39
C THR A 43 -8.62 2.57 -9.37
N THR A 44 -7.32 2.86 -9.39
CA THR A 44 -6.37 2.33 -10.38
C THR A 44 -6.37 0.79 -10.45
N ASN A 45 -6.53 0.13 -9.30
CA ASN A 45 -6.54 -1.32 -9.17
C ASN A 45 -7.96 -1.92 -9.09
N PHE A 46 -9.00 -1.12 -9.32
CA PHE A 46 -10.38 -1.55 -9.18
C PHE A 46 -10.89 -2.15 -10.50
N ASN A 47 -10.72 -3.47 -10.66
CA ASN A 47 -11.16 -4.19 -11.86
C ASN A 47 -12.69 -4.31 -12.01
N ASN A 48 -13.45 -4.12 -10.91
CA ASN A 48 -14.90 -4.28 -10.91
C ASN A 48 -15.68 -3.00 -11.28
N ILE A 49 -15.00 -1.86 -11.42
CA ILE A 49 -15.66 -0.62 -11.85
C ILE A 49 -15.86 -0.73 -13.36
N LYS A 50 -17.09 -0.96 -13.81
CA LYS A 50 -17.44 -1.03 -15.24
C LYS A 50 -17.31 0.36 -15.90
N GLY A 51 -16.89 0.42 -17.17
CA GLY A 51 -16.79 1.67 -17.95
C GLY A 51 -15.46 1.92 -18.67
N CYS A 52 -15.40 2.96 -19.50
CA CYS A 52 -14.20 3.37 -20.25
C CYS A 52 -13.09 3.89 -19.31
N LYS A 53 -11.87 3.32 -19.38
CA LYS A 53 -10.73 3.71 -18.51
C LYS A 53 -10.48 5.23 -18.45
N LYS A 54 -10.69 5.96 -19.56
CA LYS A 54 -10.48 7.42 -19.65
C LYS A 54 -11.55 8.26 -18.95
N LEU A 55 -12.74 7.70 -18.73
CA LEU A 55 -13.87 8.40 -18.10
C LEU A 55 -14.09 7.98 -16.64
N LYS A 56 -13.26 7.04 -16.14
CA LYS A 56 -13.32 6.63 -14.74
C LYS A 56 -12.69 7.71 -13.87
N TYR A 57 -13.36 8.03 -12.78
CA TYR A 57 -12.76 8.80 -11.71
C TYR A 57 -11.55 8.05 -11.15
N SER A 58 -10.41 8.73 -11.04
CA SER A 58 -9.16 8.16 -10.51
C SER A 58 -9.23 7.84 -9.01
N PHE A 59 -10.22 8.39 -8.32
CA PHE A 59 -10.47 8.21 -6.89
C PHE A 59 -11.96 7.96 -6.64
N ALA A 60 -12.26 7.18 -5.60
CA ALA A 60 -13.61 6.84 -5.16
C ALA A 60 -13.80 7.23 -3.69
N GLY A 61 -15.03 7.68 -3.39
CA GLY A 61 -15.52 8.03 -2.06
C GLY A 61 -14.78 9.20 -1.42
N PRO A 62 -15.35 9.81 -0.39
CA PRO A 62 -14.65 9.94 0.87
C PRO A 62 -15.08 8.77 1.76
N PHE A 63 -14.13 7.98 2.21
CA PHE A 63 -14.37 6.87 3.11
C PHE A 63 -13.73 7.15 4.46
N VAL A 64 -14.33 6.63 5.53
CA VAL A 64 -13.79 6.82 6.88
C VAL A 64 -12.65 5.82 7.12
N SER A 65 -11.49 6.33 7.52
CA SER A 65 -10.39 5.48 7.98
C SER A 65 -10.71 4.88 9.35
N LYS A 66 -10.77 3.55 9.44
CA LYS A 66 -11.20 2.84 10.65
C LYS A 66 -10.05 2.41 11.54
N ALA A 67 -8.98 1.91 10.94
CA ALA A 67 -7.82 1.41 11.66
C ALA A 67 -6.55 1.54 10.82
N LEU A 68 -5.41 1.66 11.49
CA LEU A 68 -4.09 1.65 10.87
C LEU A 68 -3.45 0.29 11.18
N HIS A 69 -3.24 -0.51 10.14
CA HIS A 69 -2.56 -1.80 10.23
C HIS A 69 -1.06 -1.62 9.95
N GLY A 70 -0.25 -1.74 10.99
CA GLY A 70 1.21 -1.58 10.90
C GLY A 70 1.63 -0.11 10.75
N LYS A 71 2.39 0.22 9.70
CA LYS A 71 2.83 1.60 9.40
C LYS A 71 2.37 2.11 8.03
N ASN A 72 1.86 1.23 7.17
CA ASN A 72 1.68 1.50 5.75
C ASN A 72 0.36 0.97 5.17
N SER A 73 -0.55 0.51 6.02
CA SER A 73 -1.85 0.00 5.58
C SER A 73 -2.96 0.58 6.45
N PHE A 74 -4.07 0.96 5.82
CA PHE A 74 -5.26 1.44 6.50
C PHE A 74 -6.44 0.57 6.14
N GLU A 75 -7.26 0.31 7.15
CA GLU A 75 -8.58 -0.25 6.99
C GLU A 75 -9.59 0.88 6.83
N VAL A 76 -10.44 0.73 5.83
CA VAL A 76 -11.39 1.75 5.41
C VAL A 76 -12.79 1.15 5.41
N GLU A 77 -13.77 1.92 5.86
CA GLU A 77 -15.17 1.50 5.81
C GLU A 77 -15.69 1.62 4.37
N LEU A 78 -15.79 0.48 3.69
CA LEU A 78 -16.31 0.40 2.33
C LEU A 78 -17.85 0.34 2.36
N LEU A 79 -18.49 1.07 1.45
CA LEU A 79 -19.93 0.93 1.20
C LEU A 79 -20.26 -0.47 0.64
N GLU A 80 -21.52 -0.86 0.76
CA GLU A 80 -22.05 -2.19 0.41
C GLU A 80 -21.66 -2.66 -0.99
N ASP A 81 -21.60 -1.75 -1.97
CA ASP A 81 -21.17 -2.02 -3.36
C ASP A 81 -19.71 -2.49 -3.48
N LEU A 82 -18.88 -2.17 -2.48
CA LEU A 82 -17.46 -2.49 -2.40
C LEU A 82 -17.13 -3.47 -1.26
N SER A 83 -18.14 -3.96 -0.53
CA SER A 83 -18.00 -4.89 0.59
C SER A 83 -17.31 -6.22 0.22
N ASN A 84 -17.39 -6.63 -1.05
CA ASN A 84 -16.72 -7.82 -1.57
C ASN A 84 -15.20 -7.62 -1.78
N LYS A 85 -14.65 -6.46 -1.42
CA LYS A 85 -13.21 -6.20 -1.46
C LYS A 85 -12.63 -6.17 -0.06
N ASN A 86 -11.34 -6.52 0.02
CA ASN A 86 -10.59 -6.34 1.25
C ASN A 86 -10.59 -4.85 1.64
N PRO A 87 -11.05 -4.50 2.86
CA PRO A 87 -11.14 -3.11 3.31
C PRO A 87 -9.78 -2.51 3.66
N THR A 88 -8.71 -3.31 3.63
CA THR A 88 -7.34 -2.88 3.92
C THR A 88 -6.60 -2.49 2.65
N PHE A 89 -6.15 -1.24 2.59
CA PHE A 89 -5.42 -0.68 1.46
C PHE A 89 -4.06 -0.13 1.90
N PRO A 90 -3.02 -0.26 1.06
CA PRO A 90 -1.75 0.40 1.32
C PRO A 90 -1.91 1.91 1.18
N VAL A 91 -1.15 2.65 1.99
CA VAL A 91 -1.13 4.13 2.02
C VAL A 91 -0.94 4.76 0.65
N SER A 92 -0.16 4.13 -0.23
CA SER A 92 0.11 4.64 -1.58
C SER A 92 -1.13 4.76 -2.47
N LEU A 93 -2.20 4.04 -2.13
CA LEU A 93 -3.49 4.07 -2.85
C LEU A 93 -4.52 4.96 -2.15
N ILE A 94 -4.14 5.63 -1.06
CA ILE A 94 -5.02 6.46 -0.25
C ILE A 94 -4.58 7.91 -0.39
N LYS A 95 -5.53 8.79 -0.62
CA LYS A 95 -5.31 10.23 -0.51
C LYS A 95 -6.10 10.79 0.67
N PRO A 96 -5.49 11.65 1.50
CA PRO A 96 -6.26 12.50 2.39
C PRO A 96 -7.16 13.45 1.60
#